data_AF-A0A1G5T7R9-F1
#
_entry.id   AF-A0A1G5T7R9-F1
#
_cell.length_a   1.000
_cell.length_b   1.000
_cell.length_c   1.000
_cell.angle_alpha   90.00
_cell.angle_beta   90.00
_cell.angle_gamma   90.00
#
_symmetry.space_group_name_H-M   'P 1'
#
loop_
_entity.id
_entity.type
_entity.pdbx_description
1 polymer ?
#
loop_
_entity_poly.entity_id
_entity_poly.type
_entity_poly.pdbx_seq_one_letter_code
_entity_poly.pdbx_strand_id
1 'polypeptide(L)'
;MYHDVVSQCASTLRLVDAWLDKAEEHATERKFDAGVLASARLAPDMAPLAYQVTSACDYVKAGARLAGLAPPRHDDTETTFPELRTRVAKTLSFIEGVEAHAYGGAAERKITLPWAPGKTLAAKD
;
A
#
# COMPACT_ATOMS: atom_id res chain seq x y z
N MET A 1 -5.70 17.73 -7.60
CA MET A 1 -4.28 17.53 -7.21
C MET A 1 -4.10 16.37 -6.24
N TYR A 2 -4.51 16.47 -4.97
CA TYR A 2 -4.27 15.39 -3.99
C TYR A 2 -4.96 14.08 -4.35
N HIS A 3 -6.23 14.15 -4.78
CA HIS A 3 -6.94 13.00 -5.34
C HIS A 3 -6.15 12.36 -6.49
N ASP A 4 -5.71 13.15 -7.46
CA ASP A 4 -4.99 12.64 -8.65
C ASP A 4 -3.67 11.94 -8.29
N VAL A 5 -2.93 12.47 -7.31
CA VAL A 5 -1.71 11.83 -6.77
C VAL A 5 -2.06 10.48 -6.13
N VAL A 6 -3.09 10.44 -5.29
CA VAL A 6 -3.55 9.21 -4.65
C VAL A 6 -4.03 8.19 -5.70
N SER A 7 -4.78 8.61 -6.72
CA SER A 7 -5.21 7.77 -7.83
C SER A 7 -4.04 7.22 -8.65
N GLN A 8 -2.98 8.02 -8.83
CA GLN A 8 -1.75 7.58 -9.49
C GLN A 8 -1.04 6.52 -8.65
N CYS A 9 -0.92 6.71 -7.34
CA CYS A 9 -0.35 5.70 -6.44
C CYS A 9 -1.18 4.40 -6.42
N ALA A 10 -2.50 4.50 -6.45
CA ALA A 10 -3.39 3.34 -6.60
C ALA A 10 -3.14 2.61 -7.92
N SER A 11 -2.97 3.34 -9.02
CA SER A 11 -2.63 2.75 -10.32
C SER A 11 -1.28 2.01 -10.30
N THR A 12 -0.27 2.55 -9.62
CA THR A 12 0.99 1.85 -9.40
C THR A 12 0.81 0.58 -8.57
N LEU A 13 -0.07 0.60 -7.56
CA LEU A 13 -0.35 -0.59 -6.75
C LEU A 13 -1.04 -1.71 -7.57
N ARG A 14 -1.83 -1.37 -8.60
CA ARG A 14 -2.35 -2.36 -9.56
C ARG A 14 -1.24 -3.06 -10.34
N LEU A 15 -0.15 -2.34 -10.66
CA LEU A 15 1.01 -2.96 -11.31
C LEU A 15 1.70 -3.97 -10.39
N VAL A 16 1.70 -3.72 -9.07
CA VAL A 16 2.25 -4.67 -8.10
C VAL A 16 1.50 -6.00 -8.13
N ASP A 17 0.16 -5.99 -8.24
CA ASP A 17 -0.61 -7.24 -8.40
C ASP A 17 -0.20 -8.01 -9.66
N ALA A 18 -0.03 -7.31 -10.78
CA ALA A 18 0.45 -7.92 -12.03
C ALA A 18 1.89 -8.44 -11.93
N TRP A 19 2.74 -7.84 -11.10
CA TRP A 19 4.10 -8.35 -10.84
C TRP A 19 4.09 -9.59 -9.96
N LEU A 20 3.18 -9.66 -8.98
CA LEU A 20 2.99 -10.86 -8.16
C LEU A 20 2.55 -12.04 -9.02
N ASP A 21 1.60 -11.82 -9.92
CA ASP A 21 1.13 -12.81 -10.89
C ASP A 21 2.29 -13.40 -11.71
N LYS A 22 3.12 -12.53 -12.30
CA LYS A 22 4.33 -12.93 -13.05
C LYS A 22 5.36 -13.67 -12.19
N ALA A 23 5.46 -13.33 -10.92
CA ALA A 23 6.36 -13.99 -10.00
C ALA A 23 5.86 -15.41 -9.65
N GLU A 24 4.53 -15.65 -9.58
CA GLU A 24 3.96 -17.00 -9.47
C GLU A 24 4.19 -17.82 -10.74
N GLU A 25 4.00 -17.21 -11.92
CA GLU A 25 4.31 -17.82 -13.22
C GLU A 25 5.78 -18.24 -13.28
N HIS A 26 6.68 -17.33 -12.92
CA HIS A 26 8.12 -17.60 -12.90
C HIS A 26 8.49 -18.75 -11.94
N ALA A 27 7.91 -18.76 -10.73
CA ALA A 27 8.13 -19.84 -9.75
C ALA A 27 7.65 -21.19 -10.29
N THR A 28 6.49 -21.20 -10.96
CA THR A 28 5.92 -22.39 -11.62
C THR A 28 6.83 -22.90 -12.73
N GLU A 29 7.26 -22.04 -13.65
CA GLU A 29 8.16 -22.40 -14.76
C GLU A 29 9.50 -22.95 -14.27
N ARG A 30 10.04 -22.38 -13.20
CA ARG A 30 11.33 -22.75 -12.60
C ARG A 30 11.22 -23.85 -11.54
N LYS A 31 10.00 -24.33 -11.25
CA LYS A 31 9.69 -25.41 -10.31
C LYS A 31 10.20 -25.16 -8.88
N PHE A 32 9.97 -23.96 -8.36
CA PHE A 32 10.22 -23.64 -6.96
C PHE A 32 8.99 -23.00 -6.31
N ASP A 33 8.95 -22.98 -4.98
CA ASP A 33 7.83 -22.40 -4.22
C ASP A 33 7.83 -20.87 -4.29
N ALA A 34 6.72 -20.25 -4.67
CA ALA A 34 6.61 -18.78 -4.77
C ALA A 34 6.87 -18.06 -3.43
N GLY A 35 6.67 -18.74 -2.29
CA GLY A 35 7.03 -18.25 -0.96
C GLY A 35 8.52 -17.96 -0.78
N VAL A 36 9.40 -18.55 -1.60
CA VAL A 36 10.82 -18.18 -1.68
C VAL A 36 10.97 -16.71 -2.10
N LEU A 37 10.18 -16.25 -3.08
CA LEU A 37 10.19 -14.85 -3.51
C LEU A 37 9.53 -13.95 -2.47
N ALA A 38 8.45 -14.41 -1.82
CA ALA A 38 7.78 -13.65 -0.75
C ALA A 38 8.75 -13.33 0.40
N SER A 39 9.63 -14.28 0.73
CA SER A 39 10.63 -14.19 1.79
C SER A 39 11.95 -13.55 1.34
N ALA A 40 12.12 -13.28 0.04
CA ALA A 40 13.35 -12.73 -0.51
C ALA A 40 13.56 -11.26 -0.06
N ARG A 41 14.84 -10.88 0.10
CA ARG A 41 15.27 -9.53 0.47
C ARG A 41 16.49 -9.11 -0.35
N LEU A 42 16.64 -7.81 -0.56
CA LEU A 42 17.76 -7.24 -1.32
C LEU A 42 19.05 -7.12 -0.50
N ALA A 43 18.92 -6.89 0.80
CA ALA A 43 20.03 -6.82 1.76
C ALA A 43 19.64 -7.52 3.07
N PRO A 44 20.62 -7.98 3.89
CA PRO A 44 20.35 -8.74 5.11
C PRO A 44 19.53 -7.98 6.18
N ASP A 45 19.62 -6.65 6.19
CA ASP A 45 18.94 -5.74 7.11
C ASP A 45 17.62 -5.19 6.53
N MET A 46 17.27 -5.53 5.29
CA MET A 46 16.01 -5.16 4.68
C MET A 46 14.89 -6.16 4.97
N ALA A 47 13.68 -5.63 5.11
CA ALA A 47 12.48 -6.43 5.21
C ALA A 47 12.16 -7.14 3.87
N PRO A 48 11.53 -8.33 3.91
CA PRO A 48 11.30 -9.16 2.72
C PRO A 48 10.21 -8.58 1.80
N LEU A 49 10.11 -9.12 0.59
CA LEU A 49 9.13 -8.67 -0.43
C LEU A 49 7.70 -8.60 0.12
N ALA A 50 7.27 -9.59 0.91
CA ALA A 50 5.93 -9.58 1.52
C ALA A 50 5.67 -8.30 2.33
N TYR A 51 6.64 -7.88 3.16
CA TYR A 51 6.56 -6.62 3.90
C TYR A 51 6.56 -5.40 2.98
N GLN A 52 7.35 -5.40 1.91
CA GLN A 52 7.38 -4.26 0.97
C GLN A 52 6.01 -4.04 0.33
N VAL A 53 5.30 -5.13 -0.02
CA VAL A 53 3.94 -5.05 -0.58
C VAL A 53 2.93 -4.54 0.44
N THR A 54 2.95 -5.06 1.68
CA THR A 54 2.05 -4.57 2.74
C THR A 54 2.33 -3.10 3.09
N SER A 55 3.61 -2.70 3.14
CA SER A 55 4.04 -1.33 3.35
C SER A 55 3.58 -0.39 2.22
N ALA A 56 3.68 -0.82 0.96
CA ALA A 56 3.18 -0.06 -0.19
C ALA A 56 1.66 0.15 -0.11
N CYS A 57 0.90 -0.89 0.27
CA CYS A 57 -0.53 -0.77 0.52
C CYS A 57 -0.83 0.24 1.64
N ASP A 58 -0.02 0.23 2.69
CA ASP A 58 -0.16 1.13 3.84
C ASP A 58 0.11 2.58 3.50
N TYR A 59 1.06 2.82 2.61
CA TYR A 59 1.32 4.14 2.06
C TYR A 59 0.13 4.66 1.24
N VAL A 60 -0.44 3.82 0.35
CA VAL A 60 -1.59 4.20 -0.47
C VAL A 60 -2.83 4.48 0.40
N LYS A 61 -3.17 3.58 1.34
CA LYS A 61 -4.34 3.80 2.22
C LYS A 61 -4.17 5.03 3.11
N ALA A 62 -2.94 5.37 3.52
CA ALA A 62 -2.67 6.57 4.31
C ALA A 62 -3.07 7.87 3.58
N GLY A 63 -3.15 7.84 2.24
CA GLY A 63 -3.70 8.93 1.44
C GLY A 63 -5.12 9.33 1.83
N ALA A 64 -5.92 8.44 2.42
CA ALA A 64 -7.25 8.76 2.94
C ALA A 64 -7.22 9.82 4.08
N ARG A 65 -6.09 9.96 4.80
CA ARG A 65 -5.91 11.02 5.80
C ARG A 65 -5.98 12.42 5.19
N LEU A 66 -5.56 12.57 3.93
CA LEU A 66 -5.68 13.83 3.19
C LEU A 66 -7.15 14.19 2.93
N ALA A 67 -8.04 13.20 2.84
CA ALA A 67 -9.48 13.38 2.78
C ALA A 67 -10.15 13.52 4.16
N GLY A 68 -9.37 13.54 5.25
CA GLY A 68 -9.89 13.55 6.62
C GLY A 68 -10.46 12.22 7.10
N LEU A 69 -10.21 11.14 6.37
CA LEU A 69 -10.67 9.79 6.70
C LEU A 69 -9.57 9.01 7.44
N ALA A 70 -9.96 8.18 8.39
CA ALA A 70 -9.04 7.26 9.03
C ALA A 70 -8.85 6.03 8.12
N PRO A 71 -7.60 5.67 7.75
CA PRO A 71 -7.36 4.46 6.97
C PRO A 71 -7.72 3.20 7.78
N PRO A 72 -8.27 2.16 7.13
CA PRO A 72 -8.55 0.90 7.79
C PRO A 72 -7.26 0.28 8.34
N ARG A 73 -7.38 -0.29 9.55
CA ARG A 73 -6.32 -1.09 10.15
C ARG A 73 -6.35 -2.49 9.55
N HIS A 74 -5.18 -3.01 9.24
CA HIS A 74 -4.99 -4.39 8.83
C HIS A 74 -3.90 -4.99 9.74
N ASP A 75 -3.93 -6.30 9.96
CA ASP A 75 -3.10 -6.96 10.99
C ASP A 75 -1.69 -7.36 10.52
N ASP A 76 -1.37 -7.12 9.25
CA ASP A 76 -0.05 -7.34 8.64
C ASP A 76 0.49 -8.76 8.80
N THR A 77 -0.40 -9.75 8.67
CA THR A 77 -0.11 -11.18 8.82
C THR A 77 0.18 -11.89 7.49
N GLU A 78 0.22 -11.16 6.37
CA GLU A 78 0.35 -11.74 5.04
C GLU A 78 1.74 -12.31 4.79
N THR A 79 1.81 -13.57 4.39
CA THR A 79 3.07 -14.29 4.12
C THR A 79 3.09 -14.94 2.74
N THR A 80 1.92 -15.11 2.12
CA THR A 80 1.76 -15.76 0.82
C THR A 80 1.28 -14.79 -0.25
N PHE A 81 1.54 -15.10 -1.52
CA PHE A 81 1.09 -14.26 -2.63
C PHE A 81 -0.43 -14.07 -2.69
N PRO A 82 -1.28 -15.10 -2.51
CA PRO A 82 -2.73 -14.91 -2.45
C PRO A 82 -3.18 -13.94 -1.35
N GLU A 83 -2.54 -13.97 -0.18
CA GLU A 83 -2.81 -13.02 0.91
C GLU A 83 -2.39 -11.60 0.52
N LEU A 84 -1.20 -11.43 -0.07
CA LEU A 84 -0.70 -10.15 -0.55
C LEU A 84 -1.58 -9.55 -1.64
N ARG A 85 -2.04 -10.36 -2.62
CA ARG A 85 -2.98 -9.93 -3.67
C ARG A 85 -4.32 -9.52 -3.08
N THR A 86 -4.82 -10.28 -2.09
CA THR A 86 -6.03 -9.92 -1.34
C THR A 86 -5.87 -8.57 -0.63
N ARG A 87 -4.70 -8.32 -0.03
CA ARG A 87 -4.37 -7.06 0.64
C ARG A 87 -4.31 -5.89 -0.35
N VAL A 88 -3.71 -6.09 -1.53
CA VAL A 88 -3.70 -5.11 -2.62
C VAL A 88 -5.12 -4.78 -3.06
N ALA A 89 -5.95 -5.80 -3.35
CA ALA A 89 -7.33 -5.61 -3.78
C ALA A 89 -8.18 -4.85 -2.75
N LYS A 90 -8.07 -5.19 -1.45
CA LYS A 90 -8.74 -4.45 -0.36
C LYS A 90 -8.33 -2.98 -0.32
N THR A 91 -7.04 -2.71 -0.50
CA THR A 91 -6.48 -1.35 -0.48
C THR A 91 -6.98 -0.52 -1.66
N LEU A 92 -6.98 -1.11 -2.85
CA LEU A 92 -7.51 -0.48 -4.07
C LEU A 92 -9.00 -0.18 -3.94
N SER A 93 -9.79 -1.17 -3.51
CA SER A 93 -11.23 -1.01 -3.29
C SER A 93 -11.55 0.11 -2.30
N PHE A 94 -10.79 0.23 -1.20
CA PHE A 94 -10.94 1.32 -0.24
C PHE A 94 -10.61 2.69 -0.84
N ILE A 95 -9.45 2.83 -1.50
CA ILE A 95 -8.97 4.14 -1.95
C ILE A 95 -9.73 4.65 -3.18
N GLU A 96 -10.17 3.75 -4.05
CA GLU A 96 -11.01 4.08 -5.21
C GLU A 96 -12.41 4.53 -4.80
N GLY A 97 -12.88 4.13 -3.62
CA GLY A 97 -14.14 4.61 -3.04
C GLY A 97 -14.05 6.02 -2.43
N VAL A 98 -12.86 6.64 -2.34
CA VAL A 98 -12.72 7.99 -1.79
C VAL A 98 -12.91 9.02 -2.90
N GLU A 99 -14.06 9.68 -2.88
CA GLU A 99 -14.45 10.69 -3.86
C GLU A 99 -13.49 11.91 -3.89
N ALA A 100 -13.26 12.46 -5.08
CA ALA A 100 -12.36 13.60 -5.28
C ALA A 100 -12.70 14.84 -4.42
N HIS A 101 -14.00 15.09 -4.19
CA HIS A 101 -14.45 16.23 -3.38
C HIS A 101 -14.06 16.10 -1.90
N ALA A 102 -13.85 14.87 -1.39
CA ALA A 102 -13.43 14.64 0.00
C ALA A 102 -12.01 15.18 0.27
N TYR A 103 -11.20 15.33 -0.78
CA TYR A 103 -9.89 15.97 -0.73
C TYR A 103 -9.96 17.52 -0.78
N GLY A 104 -11.16 18.10 -0.85
CA GLY A 104 -11.36 19.53 -0.65
C GLY A 104 -10.83 19.98 0.71
N GLY A 105 -9.97 21.01 0.73
CA GLY A 105 -9.33 21.51 1.94
C GLY A 105 -8.20 20.62 2.48
N ALA A 106 -7.71 19.65 1.70
CA ALA A 106 -6.56 18.85 2.10
C ALA A 106 -5.33 19.72 2.42
N ALA A 107 -5.10 20.79 1.65
CA ALA A 107 -3.95 21.69 1.83
C ALA A 107 -3.86 22.31 3.24
N GLU A 108 -4.99 22.67 3.86
CA GLU A 108 -5.03 23.22 5.21
C GLU A 108 -5.12 22.16 6.32
N ARG A 109 -5.36 20.89 5.96
CA ARG A 109 -5.58 19.81 6.92
C ARG A 109 -4.27 19.40 7.59
N LYS A 110 -4.30 19.35 8.93
CA LYS A 110 -3.19 18.85 9.76
C LYS A 110 -3.36 17.36 9.99
N ILE A 111 -2.37 16.57 9.58
CA ILE A 111 -2.36 15.12 9.76
C ILE A 111 -1.52 14.78 10.99
N THR A 112 -2.14 14.11 11.97
CA THR A 112 -1.43 13.54 13.11
C THR A 112 -0.90 12.15 12.76
N LEU A 113 0.37 11.90 13.11
CA LEU A 113 1.00 10.61 12.86
C LEU A 113 0.97 9.76 14.14
N PRO A 114 0.39 8.55 14.12
CA PRO A 114 0.31 7.70 15.32
C PRO A 114 1.67 7.35 15.93
N TRP A 115 2.71 7.24 15.09
CA TRP A 115 4.08 6.91 15.51
C TRP A 115 4.92 8.12 15.93
N ALA A 116 4.39 9.34 15.80
CA ALA A 116 5.06 10.57 16.23
C ALA A 116 4.08 11.45 17.05
N PRO A 117 3.80 11.08 18.31
CA PRO A 117 2.86 11.79 19.16
C PRO A 117 3.23 13.27 19.28
N GLY A 118 2.25 14.15 19.10
CA GLY A 118 2.43 15.61 19.21
C GLY A 118 2.99 16.28 17.95
N LYS A 119 3.38 15.52 16.91
CA LYS A 119 3.78 16.10 15.62
C LYS A 119 2.62 16.04 14.62
N THR A 120 2.41 17.15 13.92
CA THR A 120 1.47 17.27 12.79
C THR A 120 2.24 17.62 11.52
N LEU A 121 1.84 17.03 10.40
CA LEU A 121 2.29 17.45 9.08
C LEU A 121 1.15 18.17 8.36
N ALA A 122 1.46 19.22 7.60
CA ALA A 122 0.51 19.75 6.63
C ALA A 122 0.51 18.86 5.38
N ALA A 123 -0.60 18.81 4.64
CA ALA A 123 -0.69 18.00 3.43
C ALA A 123 0.31 18.37 2.31
N LYS A 124 0.91 19.55 2.39
CA LYS A 124 1.94 20.04 1.46
C LYS A 124 3.36 19.63 1.85
N ASP A 125 3.56 19.20 3.10
CA ASP A 125 4.86 18.82 3.66
C ASP A 125 5.09 17.31 3.45
#